data_AF-A0A661BLR8-F1
#
_entry.id   AF-A0A661BLR8-F1
#
_cell.length_a   1.000
_cell.length_b   1.000
_cell.length_c   1.000
_cell.angle_alpha   90.00
_cell.angle_beta   90.00
_cell.angle_gamma   90.00
#
_symmetry.space_group_name_H-M   'P 1'
#
loop_
_entity.id
_entity.type
_entity.pdbx_description
1 polymer ?
#
loop_
_entity_poly.entity_id
_entity_poly.type
_entity_poly.pdbx_seq_one_letter_code
_entity_poly.pdbx_strand_id
1 'polypeptide(L)' 'ASGGVGTLDHLVEGAREGGADAVLAASIFHFGEYTAEQAKRHMSDQGIEVRLQ' A
#
# COMPACT_ATOMS: atom_id res chain seq x y z
N ALA A 1 0.59 14.10 -1.20
CA ALA A 1 0.97 14.02 -2.63
C ALA A 1 0.06 13.01 -3.31
N SER A 2 -0.65 13.38 -4.38
CA SER A 2 -1.52 12.49 -5.18
C SER A 2 -0.84 12.22 -6.52
N GLY A 3 0.28 11.50 -6.49
CA GLY A 3 1.06 11.19 -7.67
C GLY A 3 1.92 9.95 -7.46
N GLY A 4 1.50 8.84 -8.08
CA GLY A 4 2.37 7.70 -8.38
C GLY A 4 2.67 6.74 -7.24
N VAL A 5 1.67 6.06 -6.68
CA VAL A 5 1.94 4.80 -5.97
C VAL A 5 2.30 3.76 -7.03
N GLY A 6 3.60 3.53 -7.23
CA GLY A 6 4.15 2.63 -8.25
C GLY A 6 4.78 1.36 -7.68
N THR A 7 5.02 1.33 -6.37
CA THR A 7 5.60 0.19 -5.64
C THR A 7 4.86 -0.04 -4.32
N LEU A 8 5.09 -1.19 -3.68
CA LEU A 8 4.52 -1.47 -2.36
C LEU A 8 5.09 -0.54 -1.28
N ASP A 9 6.34 -0.08 -1.42
CA ASP A 9 6.95 0.89 -0.50
C ASP A 9 6.20 2.23 -0.47
N HIS A 10 5.72 2.72 -1.62
CA HIS A 10 4.92 3.96 -1.64
C HIS A 10 3.62 3.85 -0.84
N LEU A 11 3.05 2.64 -0.68
CA LEU A 11 1.91 2.41 0.21
C LEU A 11 2.33 2.54 1.69
N VAL A 12 3.49 2.00 2.03
CA VAL A 12 4.05 2.04 3.39
C VAL A 12 4.40 3.47 3.78
N GLU A 13 5.06 4.22 2.89
CA GLU A 13 5.36 5.64 3.08
C GLU A 13 4.08 6.46 3.26
N GLY A 14 3.08 6.26 2.41
CA GLY A 14 1.79 6.94 2.53
C GLY A 14 1.06 6.65 3.85
N ALA A 15 1.13 5.41 4.32
CA ALA A 15 0.48 4.98 5.57
C ALA A 15 1.25 5.42 6.83
N ARG A 16 2.59 5.36 6.81
CA ARG A 16 3.43 5.73 7.96
C ARG A 16 3.66 7.24 8.07
N GLU A 17 4.05 7.90 6.99
CA GLU A 17 4.47 9.31 7.03
C GLU A 17 3.29 10.26 6.86
N GLY A 18 2.26 9.84 6.11
CA GLY A 18 1.08 10.65 5.86
C GLY A 18 0.12 10.75 7.05
N GLY A 19 0.22 9.86 8.04
CA GLY A 19 -0.79 9.70 9.10
C GLY A 19 -2.18 9.40 8.53
N ALA A 20 -2.25 8.86 7.32
CA ALA A 20 -3.50 8.66 6.61
C ALA A 20 -4.23 7.43 7.16
N ASP A 21 -5.52 7.59 7.49
CA ASP A 21 -6.38 6.47 7.90
C ASP A 21 -6.58 5.43 6.77
N ALA A 22 -6.33 5.82 5.51
CA ALA A 22 -6.37 4.94 4.35
C ALA A 22 -5.43 5.41 3.22
N VAL A 23 -4.80 4.44 2.55
CA VAL A 23 -4.03 4.64 1.31
C VAL A 23 -4.74 4.00 0.12
N LEU A 24 -4.80 4.71 -1.01
CA LEU A 24 -5.40 4.22 -2.24
C LEU A 24 -4.32 4.11 -3.32
N ALA A 25 -4.18 2.91 -3.89
CA ALA A 25 -3.37 2.67 -5.08
C ALA A 25 -4.23 2.01 -6.15
N ALA A 26 -4.17 2.52 -7.37
CA ALA A 26 -4.93 2.00 -8.50
C ALA A 26 -4.01 1.35 -9.54
N SER A 27 -2.91 2.02 -9.90
CA SER A 27 -2.03 1.61 -11.00
C SER A 27 -1.37 0.25 -10.75
N ILE A 28 -0.79 0.01 -9.58
CA ILE A 28 -0.12 -1.27 -9.24
C ILE A 28 -1.05 -2.49 -9.22
N PHE A 29 -2.35 -2.28 -8.96
CA PHE A 29 -3.36 -3.34 -9.00
C PHE A 29 -4.00 -3.47 -10.39
N HIS A 30 -4.13 -2.36 -11.13
CA HIS A 30 -4.72 -2.36 -12.47
C HIS A 30 -3.83 -3.06 -13.50
N PHE A 31 -2.51 -2.91 -13.39
CA PHE A 31 -1.55 -3.57 -14.27
C PHE A 31 -1.18 -4.99 -13.81
N GLY A 32 -1.72 -5.45 -12.68
CA GLY A 32 -1.48 -6.80 -12.16
C GLY A 32 -0.04 -7.05 -11.68
N GLU A 33 0.75 -5.98 -11.46
CA GLU A 33 2.12 -6.08 -10.95
C GLU A 33 2.15 -6.63 -9.52
N TYR A 34 1.13 -6.29 -8.73
CA TYR A 34 0.94 -6.79 -7.38
C TYR A 34 -0.54 -7.07 -7.10
N THR A 35 -0.80 -8.02 -6.21
CA THR A 35 -2.14 -8.29 -5.68
C THR A 35 -2.38 -7.49 -4.41
N ALA A 36 -3.66 -7.27 -4.06
CA ALA A 36 -4.03 -6.66 -2.79
C ALA A 36 -3.50 -7.47 -1.59
N GLU A 37 -3.37 -8.79 -1.70
CA GLU A 37 -2.78 -9.62 -0.64
C GLU A 37 -1.28 -9.35 -0.47
N GLN A 38 -0.52 -9.25 -1.56
CA GLN A 38 0.90 -8.92 -1.51
C GLN A 38 1.13 -7.53 -0.89
N ALA A 39 0.29 -6.55 -1.24
CA ALA A 39 0.34 -5.23 -0.63
C ALA A 39 0.07 -5.26 0.87
N LYS A 40 -0.99 -5.96 1.31
CA LYS A 40 -1.30 -6.11 2.73
C LYS A 40 -0.19 -6.82 3.49
N ARG A 41 0.34 -7.93 2.96
CA ARG A 41 1.46 -8.64 3.62
C ARG A 41 2.67 -7.73 3.77
N HIS A 42 3.04 -6.99 2.72
CA HIS A 42 4.16 -6.06 2.78
C HIS A 42 3.94 -4.96 3.82
N MET A 43 2.74 -4.38 3.90
CA MET A 43 2.39 -3.40 4.93
C MET A 43 2.44 -4.01 6.35
N SER A 44 1.93 -5.24 6.52
CA SER A 44 1.99 -5.98 7.79
C SER A 44 3.41 -6.27 8.23
N ASP A 45 4.31 -6.67 7.32
CA ASP A 45 5.72 -6.93 7.61
C ASP A 45 6.45 -5.65 8.04
N GLN A 46 5.99 -4.50 7.54
CA GLN A 46 6.44 -3.17 7.97
C GLN A 46 5.71 -2.69 9.24
N GLY A 47 4.98 -3.55 9.95
CA GLY A 47 4.32 -3.23 11.21
C GLY A 47 3.12 -2.27 11.08
N ILE A 48 2.56 -2.11 9.87
CA ILE A 48 1.31 -1.37 9.67
C ILE A 48 0.15 -2.34 9.91
N GLU A 49 -0.78 -1.97 10.79
CA GLU A 49 -1.96 -2.78 11.05
C GLU A 49 -2.86 -2.81 9.80
N VAL A 50 -3.04 -4.00 9.24
CA VAL A 50 -3.87 -4.23 8.06
C VAL A 50 -4.75 -5.44 8.24
N ARG A 51 -5.93 -5.41 7.62
CA ARG A 51 -6.88 -6.52 7.67
C ARG A 51 -6.51 -7.60 6.65
N LEU A 52 -5.89 -8.68 7.13
CA LEU A 52 -5.69 -9.93 6.41
C LEU A 52 -6.95 -10.79 6.56
N GLN A 53 -7.71 -10.92 5.47
CA GLN A 53 -8.94 -11.70 5.37
C GLN A 53 -9.00 -12.38 4.01
#